data_AF-E3LG38-F1
#
_entry.id   AF-E3LG38-F1
#
_cell.length_a   1.000
_cell.length_b   1.000
_cell.length_c   1.000
_cell.angle_alpha   90.00
_cell.angle_beta   90.00
_cell.angle_gamma   90.00
#
_symmetry.space_group_name_H-M   'P 1'
#
loop_
_entity.id
_entity.type
_entity.pdbx_description
1 polymer ?
#
loop_
_entity_poly.entity_id
_entity_poly.type
_entity_poly.pdbx_seq_one_letter_code
_entity_poly.pdbx_strand_id
1 'polypeptide(L)'
;MNSQFIKPTHRRWTYISPDKQHRHELDHILANGKYITDVSVVPSFTNGSDHRMLRANVHINAKQAKFEQVKRRKPPRRVLDPTAALLATENLDSCEDQDIDKEYDTLVHALKKAQDAAVTIPTNHSRNRLKTVRDCYCRKGDSQTDQTPTSRPCPKSADKR
;
A
#
# COMPACT_ATOMS: atom_id res chain seq x y z
N MET A 1 21.74 -16.99 23.17
CA MET A 1 21.44 -15.54 23.22
C MET A 1 20.89 -15.17 21.85
N ASN A 2 19.59 -14.82 21.76
CA ASN A 2 18.84 -14.82 20.49
C ASN A 2 18.73 -13.44 19.82
N SER A 3 19.64 -12.50 20.14
CA SER A 3 19.70 -11.20 19.47
C SER A 3 20.54 -11.30 18.21
N GLN A 4 19.99 -10.87 17.07
CA GLN A 4 20.72 -10.78 15.81
C GLN A 4 21.81 -9.68 15.83
N PHE A 5 21.67 -8.69 16.72
CA PHE A 5 22.61 -7.57 16.87
C PHE A 5 23.38 -7.69 18.19
N ILE A 6 24.70 -7.76 18.10
CA ILE A 6 25.59 -7.82 19.26
C ILE A 6 25.83 -6.40 19.77
N LYS A 7 25.26 -6.08 20.93
CA LYS A 7 25.51 -4.82 21.63
C LYS A 7 26.72 -4.98 22.58
N PRO A 8 27.57 -3.96 22.76
CA PRO A 8 28.58 -3.93 23.81
C PRO A 8 27.94 -4.09 25.20
N THR A 9 28.55 -4.83 26.11
CA THR A 9 28.00 -5.14 27.45
C THR A 9 27.54 -3.89 28.21
N HIS A 10 28.37 -2.84 28.23
CA HIS A 10 28.05 -1.57 28.89
C HIS A 10 26.86 -0.80 28.27
N ARG A 11 26.45 -1.14 27.04
CA ARG A 11 25.33 -0.52 26.32
C ARG A 11 24.10 -1.42 26.22
N ARG A 12 24.10 -2.61 26.81
CA ARG A 12 22.98 -3.56 26.71
C ARG A 12 21.77 -3.13 27.54
N TRP A 13 22.03 -2.61 28.73
CA TRP A 13 20.96 -2.25 29.65
C TRP A 13 20.15 -1.06 29.12
N THR A 14 18.85 -1.15 29.31
CA THR A 14 17.85 -0.17 28.87
C THR A 14 17.11 0.43 30.06
N TYR A 15 17.16 -0.21 31.22
CA TYR A 15 16.50 0.24 32.44
C TYR A 15 17.48 0.25 33.62
N ILE A 16 17.39 1.28 34.46
CA ILE A 16 18.06 1.34 35.75
C ILE A 16 17.02 1.36 36.87
N SER A 17 17.23 0.56 37.90
CA SER A 17 16.35 0.54 39.07
C SER A 17 16.37 1.90 39.81
N PRO A 18 15.31 2.24 40.57
CA PRO A 18 15.23 3.51 41.30
C PRO A 18 16.38 3.73 42.30
N ASP A 19 16.88 2.64 42.88
CA ASP A 19 18.05 2.60 43.78
C ASP A 19 19.39 2.81 43.04
N LYS A 20 19.37 2.85 41.70
CA LYS A 20 20.53 2.96 40.79
C LYS A 20 21.55 1.82 40.90
N GLN A 21 21.22 0.73 41.57
CA GLN A 21 22.14 -0.40 41.78
C GLN A 21 22.08 -1.42 40.65
N HIS A 22 20.89 -1.67 40.10
CA HIS A 22 20.65 -2.73 39.14
C HIS A 22 20.36 -2.17 37.75
N ARG A 23 20.90 -2.85 36.74
CA ARG A 23 20.71 -2.49 35.33
C ARG A 23 20.16 -3.69 34.60
N HIS A 24 19.03 -3.51 33.91
CA HIS A 24 18.34 -4.58 33.19
C HIS A 24 18.18 -4.22 31.71
N GLU A 25 18.18 -5.25 30.85
CA GLU A 25 17.77 -5.14 29.44
C GLU A 25 16.31 -5.58 29.36
N LEU A 26 15.39 -4.61 29.42
CA LEU A 26 13.94 -4.87 29.40
C LEU A 26 13.29 -4.51 28.06
N ASP A 27 13.94 -3.63 27.30
CA ASP A 27 13.37 -3.05 26.09
C ASP A 27 13.95 -3.74 24.85
N HIS A 28 13.07 -4.34 24.04
CA HIS A 28 13.44 -5.11 22.86
C HIS A 28 12.65 -4.66 21.62
N ILE A 29 13.31 -4.73 20.47
CA ILE A 29 12.68 -4.52 19.16
C ILE A 29 12.59 -5.89 18.48
N LEU A 30 11.38 -6.34 18.21
CA LEU A 30 11.11 -7.61 17.54
C LEU A 30 10.83 -7.36 16.05
N ALA A 31 11.51 -8.10 15.18
CA ALA A 31 11.29 -8.03 13.74
C ALA A 31 11.31 -9.41 13.10
N ASN A 32 10.40 -9.60 12.15
CA ASN A 32 10.38 -10.79 11.31
C ASN A 32 11.12 -10.46 10.00
N GLY A 33 12.41 -10.78 9.93
CA GLY A 33 13.26 -10.57 8.76
C GLY A 33 14.29 -9.45 8.90
N LYS A 34 15.10 -9.24 7.85
CA LYS A 34 16.24 -8.31 7.82
C LYS A 34 15.83 -6.85 7.54
N TYR A 35 14.65 -6.44 7.99
CA TYR A 35 14.17 -5.06 7.79
C TYR A 35 14.74 -4.09 8.79
N ILE A 36 15.26 -4.58 9.92
CA ILE A 36 15.83 -3.73 10.96
C ILE A 36 17.34 -3.92 11.00
N THR A 37 18.09 -2.82 11.08
CA THR A 37 19.54 -2.80 11.23
C THR A 37 19.97 -1.80 12.31
N ASP A 38 21.25 -1.85 12.71
CA ASP A 38 21.86 -0.89 13.64
C ASP A 38 21.05 -0.67 14.94
N VAL A 39 20.70 -1.78 15.61
CA VAL A 39 20.00 -1.73 16.89
C VAL A 39 20.98 -1.41 18.01
N SER A 40 20.85 -0.23 18.60
CA SER A 40 21.72 0.21 19.70
C SER A 40 20.98 1.09 20.71
N VAL A 41 21.52 1.17 21.92
CA VAL A 41 21.01 2.08 22.95
C VAL A 41 21.68 3.44 22.80
N VAL A 42 20.90 4.51 22.77
CA VAL A 42 21.37 5.89 22.62
C VAL A 42 22.21 6.27 23.86
N PRO A 43 23.46 6.74 23.71
CA PRO A 43 24.35 6.96 24.86
C PRO A 43 24.02 8.19 25.71
N SER A 44 23.67 9.30 25.09
CA SER A 44 23.66 10.64 25.72
C SER A 44 22.28 11.28 25.83
N PHE A 45 21.22 10.52 25.53
CA PHE A 45 19.85 11.02 25.63
C PHE A 45 19.25 10.65 26.98
N THR A 46 19.20 11.61 27.90
CA THR A 46 18.58 11.47 29.22
C THR A 46 17.41 12.44 29.32
N ASN A 47 16.18 11.93 29.22
CA ASN A 47 14.95 12.72 29.37
C ASN A 47 14.43 12.74 30.83
N GLY A 48 15.29 12.38 31.80
CA GLY A 48 14.89 12.19 33.19
C GLY A 48 14.18 10.86 33.49
N SER A 49 14.01 9.98 32.49
CA SER A 49 13.55 8.60 32.71
C SER A 49 14.69 7.70 33.19
N ASP A 50 14.30 6.73 34.00
CA ASP A 50 14.98 5.48 34.31
C ASP A 50 15.21 4.56 33.09
N HIS A 51 14.51 4.80 31.98
CA HIS A 51 14.72 4.11 30.71
C HIS A 51 15.65 4.86 29.77
N ARG A 52 16.45 4.09 29.02
CA ARG A 52 17.30 4.55 27.93
C ARG A 52 16.62 4.32 26.60
N MET A 53 16.76 5.30 25.72
CA MET A 53 16.22 5.22 24.36
C MET A 53 16.97 4.17 23.52
N LEU A 54 16.21 3.34 22.78
CA LEU A 54 16.77 2.49 21.73
C LEU A 54 16.60 3.14 20.36
N ARG A 55 17.63 2.99 19.54
CA ARG A 55 17.63 3.34 18.12
C ARG A 55 17.70 2.06 17.30
N ALA A 56 16.95 2.03 16.21
CA ALA A 56 17.11 1.06 15.16
C ALA A 56 16.78 1.70 13.80
N ASN A 57 17.45 1.25 12.75
CA ASN A 57 17.18 1.67 11.39
C ASN A 57 16.20 0.69 10.75
N VAL A 58 15.13 1.21 10.16
CA VAL A 58 14.12 0.38 9.48
C VAL A 58 14.23 0.59 7.98
N HIS A 59 14.52 -0.49 7.25
CA HIS A 59 14.58 -0.52 5.80
C HIS A 59 13.24 -0.98 5.22
N ILE A 60 12.51 -0.02 4.63
CA ILE A 60 11.23 -0.29 3.98
C ILE A 60 11.44 -0.24 2.47
N ASN A 61 11.39 -1.39 1.80
CA ASN A 61 11.31 -1.44 0.34
C ASN A 61 9.85 -1.32 -0.09
N ALA A 62 9.41 -0.09 -0.39
CA ALA A 62 8.02 0.19 -0.75
C ALA A 62 7.54 -0.62 -1.98
N LYS A 63 8.42 -0.89 -2.95
CA LYS A 63 8.08 -1.70 -4.13
C LYS A 63 7.78 -3.15 -3.74
N GLN A 64 8.66 -3.72 -2.92
CA GLN A 64 8.49 -5.09 -2.43
C GLN A 64 7.26 -5.22 -1.52
N ALA A 65 7.06 -4.26 -0.60
CA ALA A 65 5.90 -4.23 0.28
C ALA A 65 4.58 -4.16 -0.53
N LYS A 66 4.54 -3.33 -1.58
CA LYS A 66 3.38 -3.25 -2.48
C LYS A 66 3.16 -4.57 -3.24
N PHE A 67 4.23 -5.21 -3.71
CA PHE A 67 4.13 -6.49 -4.42
C PHE A 67 3.62 -7.62 -3.51
N GLU A 68 4.14 -7.73 -2.29
CA GLU A 68 3.67 -8.69 -1.28
C GLU A 68 2.23 -8.42 -0.89
N GLN A 69 1.84 -7.14 -0.76
CA GLN A 69 0.46 -6.76 -0.53
C GLN A 69 -0.43 -7.24 -1.68
N VAL A 70 -0.05 -7.04 -2.94
CA VAL A 70 -0.81 -7.52 -4.11
C VAL A 70 -0.91 -9.04 -4.11
N LYS A 71 0.18 -9.77 -3.84
CA LYS A 71 0.15 -11.24 -3.72
C LYS A 71 -0.81 -11.74 -2.66
N ARG A 72 -0.90 -11.04 -1.51
CA ARG A 72 -1.78 -11.40 -0.39
C ARG A 72 -3.24 -10.96 -0.59
N ARG A 73 -3.56 -10.21 -1.65
CA ARG A 73 -4.94 -9.80 -1.91
C ARG A 73 -5.75 -11.00 -2.32
N LYS A 74 -6.82 -11.26 -1.56
CA LYS A 74 -7.87 -12.18 -2.01
C LYS A 74 -8.43 -11.65 -3.34
N PRO A 75 -8.72 -12.54 -4.32
CA PRO A 75 -9.38 -12.11 -5.53
C PRO A 75 -10.67 -11.36 -5.17
N PRO A 76 -11.03 -10.30 -5.92
CA PRO A 76 -12.26 -9.58 -5.69
C PRO A 76 -13.45 -10.55 -5.64
N ARG A 77 -14.42 -10.31 -4.76
CA ARG A 77 -15.68 -11.07 -4.77
C ARG A 77 -16.28 -10.93 -6.16
N ARG A 78 -16.48 -12.05 -6.87
CA ARG A 78 -17.23 -12.12 -8.12
C ARG A 78 -18.71 -12.17 -7.76
N VAL A 79 -19.54 -11.30 -8.33
CA VAL A 79 -21.00 -11.33 -8.17
C VAL A 79 -21.58 -11.73 -9.52
N LEU A 80 -22.43 -12.76 -9.53
CA LEU A 80 -23.17 -13.15 -10.73
C LEU A 80 -24.33 -12.16 -10.92
N ASP A 81 -24.39 -11.53 -12.08
CA ASP A 81 -25.56 -10.74 -12.47
C ASP A 81 -26.62 -11.67 -13.09
N PRO A 82 -27.80 -11.85 -12.48
CA PRO A 82 -28.82 -12.77 -12.98
C PRO A 82 -29.28 -12.45 -14.40
N THR A 83 -29.34 -11.17 -14.78
CA THR A 83 -29.77 -10.75 -16.12
C THR A 83 -28.69 -11.06 -17.17
N ALA A 84 -27.42 -10.76 -16.88
CA ALA A 84 -26.32 -11.16 -17.74
C ALA A 84 -26.18 -12.68 -17.86
N ALA A 85 -26.46 -13.44 -16.79
CA ALA A 85 -26.45 -14.90 -16.83
C ALA A 85 -27.51 -15.46 -17.79
N LEU A 86 -28.74 -14.94 -17.73
CA LEU A 86 -29.83 -15.37 -18.61
C LEU A 86 -29.49 -15.12 -20.09
N LEU A 87 -29.02 -13.91 -20.42
CA LEU A 87 -28.58 -13.55 -21.76
C LEU A 87 -27.39 -14.41 -22.24
N ALA A 88 -26.47 -14.76 -21.35
CA ALA A 88 -25.33 -15.61 -21.67
C ALA A 88 -25.75 -17.06 -21.94
N THR A 89 -26.80 -17.56 -21.27
CA THR A 89 -27.34 -18.91 -21.50
C THR A 89 -28.20 -19.01 -22.75
N GLU A 90 -28.89 -17.94 -23.15
CA GLU A 90 -29.71 -17.91 -24.37
C GLU A 90 -28.88 -18.08 -25.66
N ASN A 91 -27.58 -17.78 -25.61
CA ASN A 91 -26.66 -17.90 -26.75
C ASN A 91 -25.85 -19.21 -26.73
N LEU A 92 -26.24 -20.19 -25.90
CA LEU A 92 -25.61 -21.50 -25.88
C LEU A 92 -26.18 -22.36 -27.02
N ASP A 93 -25.41 -22.53 -28.09
CA ASP A 93 -25.73 -23.52 -29.13
C ASP A 93 -25.64 -24.93 -28.54
N SER A 94 -26.69 -25.74 -28.73
CA SER A 94 -26.65 -27.17 -28.45
C SER A 94 -25.76 -27.85 -29.48
N CYS A 95 -24.59 -28.34 -29.05
CA CYS A 95 -23.74 -29.19 -29.88
C CYS A 95 -24.22 -30.63 -29.77
N GLU A 96 -24.71 -31.20 -30.86
CA GLU A 96 -25.03 -32.63 -30.94
C GLU A 96 -23.82 -33.35 -31.55
N ASP A 97 -22.99 -33.98 -30.70
CA ASP A 97 -21.87 -34.81 -31.11
C ASP A 97 -22.21 -36.30 -30.94
N GLN A 98 -21.61 -37.17 -31.76
CA GLN A 98 -21.80 -38.62 -31.64
C GLN A 98 -21.07 -39.23 -30.41
N ASP A 99 -20.21 -38.45 -29.77
CA ASP A 99 -19.35 -38.84 -28.67
C ASP A 99 -19.77 -38.11 -27.40
N ILE A 100 -20.39 -38.86 -26.47
CA ILE A 100 -20.98 -38.34 -25.23
C ILE A 100 -19.95 -37.62 -24.37
N ASP A 101 -18.70 -38.08 -24.36
CA ASP A 101 -17.64 -37.46 -23.56
C ASP A 101 -17.28 -36.07 -24.12
N LYS A 102 -17.27 -35.93 -25.45
CA LYS A 102 -17.00 -34.64 -26.13
C LYS A 102 -18.16 -33.67 -25.98
N GLU A 103 -19.40 -34.17 -26.06
CA GLU A 103 -20.60 -33.36 -25.81
C GLU A 103 -20.58 -32.79 -24.39
N TYR A 104 -20.26 -33.62 -23.39
CA TYR A 104 -20.14 -33.19 -22.00
C TYR A 104 -19.05 -32.13 -21.80
N ASP A 105 -17.86 -32.34 -22.35
CA ASP A 105 -16.76 -31.39 -22.24
C ASP A 105 -17.11 -30.04 -22.89
N THR A 106 -17.79 -30.07 -24.02
CA THR A 106 -18.24 -28.88 -24.74
C THR A 106 -19.29 -28.12 -23.95
N LEU A 107 -20.26 -28.81 -23.34
CA LEU A 107 -21.25 -28.23 -22.45
C LEU A 107 -20.61 -27.58 -21.22
N VAL A 108 -19.68 -28.27 -20.56
CA VAL A 108 -18.95 -27.73 -19.39
C VAL A 108 -18.16 -26.49 -19.77
N HIS A 109 -17.51 -26.48 -20.94
CA HIS A 109 -16.79 -25.32 -21.42
C HIS A 109 -17.72 -24.14 -21.71
N ALA A 110 -18.87 -24.39 -22.35
CA ALA A 110 -19.85 -23.36 -22.67
C ALA A 110 -20.46 -22.74 -21.40
N LEU A 111 -20.78 -23.56 -20.39
CA LEU A 111 -21.26 -23.10 -19.08
C LEU A 111 -20.20 -22.27 -18.32
N LYS A 112 -18.92 -22.67 -18.35
CA LYS A 112 -17.83 -21.88 -17.78
C LYS A 112 -17.69 -20.52 -18.47
N LYS A 113 -17.81 -20.49 -19.80
CA LYS A 113 -17.78 -19.26 -20.59
C LYS A 113 -18.96 -18.34 -20.26
N ALA A 114 -20.17 -18.89 -20.13
CA ALA A 114 -21.36 -18.13 -19.72
C ALA A 114 -21.21 -17.58 -18.30
N GLN A 115 -20.67 -18.37 -17.37
CA GLN A 115 -20.34 -17.92 -16.02
C GLN A 115 -19.36 -16.74 -16.04
N ASP A 116 -18.26 -16.84 -16.77
CA ASP A 116 -17.27 -15.76 -16.84
C ASP A 116 -17.83 -14.48 -17.49
N ALA A 117 -18.76 -14.60 -18.44
CA ALA A 117 -19.47 -13.47 -19.04
C ALA A 117 -20.47 -12.80 -18.08
N ALA A 118 -21.12 -13.59 -17.22
CA ALA A 118 -22.10 -13.12 -16.23
C ALA A 118 -21.46 -12.59 -14.93
N VAL A 119 -20.18 -12.88 -14.70
CA VAL A 119 -19.46 -12.37 -13.54
C VAL A 119 -19.19 -10.88 -13.71
N THR A 120 -19.79 -10.09 -12.82
CA THR A 120 -19.48 -8.67 -12.69
C THR A 120 -18.53 -8.43 -11.52
N ILE A 121 -17.67 -7.41 -11.67
CA ILE A 121 -16.82 -6.94 -10.59
C ILE A 121 -17.65 -5.94 -9.77
N PRO A 122 -17.93 -6.18 -8.48
CA PRO A 122 -18.70 -5.27 -7.67
C PRO A 122 -17.99 -3.91 -7.59
N THR A 123 -18.80 -2.85 -7.63
CA THR A 123 -18.32 -1.47 -7.52
C THR A 123 -17.63 -1.27 -6.17
N ASN A 124 -16.31 -1.24 -6.17
CA ASN A 124 -15.54 -0.92 -4.97
C ASN A 124 -15.71 0.57 -4.66
N HIS A 125 -16.31 0.90 -3.51
CA HIS A 125 -16.52 2.28 -3.06
C HIS A 125 -15.22 3.12 -3.07
N SER A 126 -14.06 2.49 -2.85
CA SER A 126 -12.74 3.14 -2.89
C SER A 126 -12.30 3.56 -4.30
N ARG A 127 -12.69 2.83 -5.35
CA ARG A 127 -12.41 3.19 -6.75
C ARG A 127 -13.25 4.39 -7.19
N ASN A 128 -14.49 4.51 -6.71
CA ASN A 128 -15.36 5.64 -7.03
C ASN A 128 -14.88 6.95 -6.39
N ARG A 129 -14.31 6.90 -5.17
CA ARG A 129 -13.70 8.09 -4.53
C ARG A 129 -12.54 8.68 -5.31
N LEU A 130 -11.74 7.85 -5.98
CA LEU A 130 -10.61 8.32 -6.79
C LEU A 130 -11.05 8.91 -8.14
N LYS A 131 -12.20 8.49 -8.69
CA LYS A 131 -12.77 9.08 -9.90
C LYS A 131 -13.24 10.51 -9.64
N THR A 132 -14.02 10.75 -8.58
CA THR A 132 -14.50 12.09 -8.22
C THR A 132 -13.38 13.09 -7.97
N VAL A 133 -12.25 12.66 -7.39
CA VAL A 133 -11.10 13.55 -7.18
C VAL A 133 -10.41 13.91 -8.51
N ARG A 134 -10.23 12.96 -9.44
CA ARG A 134 -9.65 13.26 -10.77
C ARG A 134 -10.52 14.20 -11.59
N ASP A 135 -11.83 14.00 -11.59
CA ASP A 135 -12.76 14.84 -12.34
C ASP A 135 -12.78 16.28 -11.81
N CYS A 136 -12.56 16.48 -10.50
CA CYS A 136 -12.40 17.81 -9.90
C CYS A 136 -11.10 18.52 -10.31
N TYR A 137 -10.01 17.80 -10.58
CA TYR A 137 -8.76 18.42 -11.05
C TYR A 137 -8.82 18.79 -12.53
N CYS A 138 -9.48 17.98 -13.37
CA CYS A 138 -9.63 18.28 -14.79
C CYS A 138 -10.52 19.51 -15.06
N ARG A 139 -11.56 19.77 -14.25
CA ARG A 139 -12.39 20.97 -14.41
C ARG A 139 -11.69 22.29 -14.04
N LYS A 140 -10.58 22.25 -13.31
CA LYS A 140 -9.84 23.47 -12.93
C LYS A 140 -8.83 23.94 -13.98
N GLY A 141 -8.69 23.21 -15.10
CA GLY A 141 -7.74 23.55 -16.17
C GLY A 141 -8.25 24.52 -17.23
N ASP A 142 -9.56 24.73 -17.35
CA ASP A 142 -10.16 25.42 -18.51
C ASP A 142 -10.63 26.86 -18.24
N SER A 143 -10.14 27.52 -17.19
CA SER A 143 -10.53 28.90 -16.89
C SER A 143 -9.36 29.78 -16.48
N GLN A 144 -8.39 29.98 -17.38
CA GLN A 144 -7.52 31.16 -17.37
C GLN A 144 -6.69 31.27 -18.65
N THR A 145 -7.29 31.82 -19.70
CA THR A 145 -6.55 32.58 -20.72
C THR A 145 -7.41 33.78 -21.07
N ASP A 146 -6.99 34.98 -20.66
CA ASP A 146 -6.64 36.07 -21.58
C ASP A 146 -6.65 37.42 -20.84
N GLN A 147 -5.49 37.87 -20.34
CA GLN A 147 -5.22 39.30 -20.11
C GLN A 147 -3.73 39.58 -20.36
N THR A 148 -3.50 40.53 -21.25
CA THR A 148 -2.25 41.08 -21.77
C THR A 148 -1.36 41.74 -20.69
N PRO A 149 -0.02 41.75 -20.82
CA PRO A 149 0.85 42.35 -19.83
C PRO A 149 1.11 43.83 -20.15
N THR A 150 0.64 44.74 -19.30
CA THR A 150 1.08 46.15 -19.30
C THR A 150 2.41 46.28 -18.57
N SER A 151 3.43 46.81 -19.26
CA SER A 151 4.76 47.12 -18.72
C SER A 151 4.71 48.22 -17.65
N ARG A 152 5.50 48.07 -16.57
CA ARG A 152 5.82 49.15 -15.62
C ARG A 152 7.28 49.57 -15.81
N PRO A 153 7.62 50.87 -15.74
CA PRO A 153 8.99 51.32 -15.89
C PRO A 153 9.77 51.22 -14.57
N CYS A 154 11.08 50.98 -14.72
CA CYS A 154 12.08 50.81 -13.66
C CYS A 154 12.51 52.17 -13.07
N PRO A 155 12.71 52.31 -11.74
CA PRO A 155 13.21 53.55 -11.17
C PRO A 155 14.74 53.64 -11.29
N LYS A 156 15.23 54.79 -11.77
CA LYS A 156 16.66 55.12 -11.82
C LYS A 156 17.15 55.49 -10.42
N SER A 157 18.29 54.92 -10.01
CA SER A 157 19.07 55.42 -8.89
C SER A 157 19.71 56.76 -9.25
N ALA A 158 19.61 57.74 -8.35
CA ALA A 158 20.38 58.97 -8.42
C ALA A 158 21.23 59.07 -7.15
N ASP A 159 22.53 59.19 -7.39
CA ASP A 159 23.61 59.33 -6.43
C ASP A 159 23.84 60.82 -6.08
N LYS A 160 24.44 61.03 -4.90
CA LYS A 160 25.07 62.26 -4.34
C LYS A 160 24.21 63.39 -3.79
N ARG A 161 24.34 63.65 -2.49
CA ARG A 161 25.41 64.50 -1.91
C ARG A 161 25.76 64.04 -0.51
#